data_AF-A0A7S0VQA6-F1
#
_entry.id   AF-A0A7S0VQA6-F1
#
_cell.length_a   1.000
_cell.length_b   1.000
_cell.length_c   1.000
_cell.angle_alpha   90.00
_cell.angle_beta   90.00
_cell.angle_gamma   90.00
#
_symmetry.space_group_name_H-M   'P 1'
#
loop_
_entity.id
_entity.type
_entity.pdbx_description
1 polymer ?
#
loop_
_entity_poly.entity_id
_entity_poly.type
_entity_poly.pdbx_seq_one_letter_code
_entity_poly.pdbx_strand_id
1 'polypeptide(L)'
;AAKKSDAAEGDDSDDGGKAGADIGPGPEPVWEEVAANKAKGDADLSVSKVGDEKEVDPALFFCTHVNNLKLRMPQGVLTSLPGEIKQLASLTTLIVSNNALRRLPEELLSLEHLKNLEFADNAVESLPEDMSDLESLEVVDACRNRLGSAE
;
A
#
# COMPACT_ATOMS: atom_id res chain seq x y z
N ALA A 1 -21.42 6.92 65.65
CA ALA A 1 -20.19 7.71 65.41
C ALA A 1 -19.10 6.72 64.99
N ALA A 2 -18.30 6.90 63.94
CA ALA A 2 -17.99 8.08 63.16
C ALA A 2 -17.68 7.67 61.70
N LYS A 3 -17.92 8.62 60.80
CA LYS A 3 -17.48 8.63 59.40
C LYS A 3 -15.95 8.70 59.31
N LYS A 4 -15.36 7.95 58.37
CA LYS A 4 -14.18 8.32 57.58
C LYS A 4 -14.60 8.02 56.12
N SER A 5 -14.72 8.92 55.15
CA SER A 5 -13.89 10.03 54.65
C SER A 5 -12.48 9.61 54.29
N ASP A 6 -12.33 9.10 53.07
CA ASP A 6 -11.15 9.32 52.24
C ASP A 6 -11.63 9.55 50.79
N ALA A 7 -11.01 10.53 50.16
CA ALA A 7 -11.39 11.17 48.92
C ALA A 7 -10.40 10.80 47.79
N ALA A 8 -10.93 10.88 46.56
CA ALA A 8 -10.27 11.24 45.30
C ALA A 8 -8.90 10.62 44.96
N GLU A 9 -8.85 9.88 43.85
CA GLU A 9 -8.22 10.39 42.63
C GLU A 9 -8.75 9.60 41.43
N GLY A 10 -9.25 10.35 40.45
CA GLY A 10 -9.54 9.82 39.13
C GLY A 10 -8.25 9.80 38.33
N ASP A 11 -8.02 8.70 37.63
CA ASP A 11 -7.16 8.70 36.46
C ASP A 11 -7.95 8.03 35.33
N ASP A 12 -8.57 8.90 34.54
CA ASP A 12 -9.21 8.61 33.27
C ASP A 12 -8.06 8.54 32.24
N SER A 13 -7.39 7.39 32.18
CA SER A 13 -6.43 7.10 31.10
C SER A 13 -7.21 6.60 29.88
N ASP A 14 -7.61 7.56 29.05
CA ASP A 14 -7.79 7.38 27.61
C ASP A 14 -6.41 7.05 27.01
N ASP A 15 -6.23 5.85 26.47
CA ASP A 15 -5.35 5.67 25.32
C ASP A 15 -5.97 4.64 24.38
N GLY A 16 -6.37 5.17 23.22
CA GLY A 16 -7.06 4.44 22.18
C GLY A 16 -6.16 3.37 21.57
N GLY A 17 -6.65 2.13 21.60
CA GLY A 17 -6.19 1.03 20.75
C GLY A 17 -7.37 0.34 20.10
N LYS A 18 -8.21 1.10 19.39
CA LYS A 18 -9.24 0.48 18.53
C LYS A 18 -8.58 -0.16 17.32
N ALA A 19 -9.08 -1.37 17.02
CA ALA A 19 -9.03 -2.04 15.73
C ALA A 19 -7.72 -2.76 15.37
N GLY A 20 -7.37 -3.77 16.17
CA GLY A 20 -6.94 -5.02 15.54
C GLY A 20 -8.16 -5.60 14.82
N ALA A 21 -8.38 -5.19 13.56
CA ALA A 21 -9.32 -5.89 12.70
C ALA A 21 -8.79 -7.32 12.56
N ASP A 22 -9.49 -8.23 13.23
CA ASP A 22 -9.34 -9.67 13.10
C ASP A 22 -9.68 -10.05 11.66
N ILE A 23 -8.72 -9.89 10.76
CA ILE A 23 -8.75 -10.46 9.43
C ILE A 23 -8.20 -11.87 9.63
N GLY A 24 -9.03 -12.89 9.44
CA GLY A 24 -8.66 -14.31 9.55
C GLY A 24 -7.40 -14.66 8.74
N PRO A 25 -6.93 -15.92 8.75
CA PRO A 25 -5.66 -16.28 8.14
C PRO A 25 -5.70 -16.06 6.62
N GLY A 26 -5.34 -14.85 6.20
CA GLY A 26 -4.93 -14.55 4.83
C GLY A 26 -3.65 -15.33 4.51
N PRO A 27 -3.22 -15.32 3.24
CA PRO A 27 -1.97 -15.95 2.85
C PRO A 27 -0.84 -15.48 3.77
N GLU A 28 0.04 -16.40 4.15
CA GLU A 28 1.19 -16.06 4.98
C GLU A 28 2.07 -15.09 4.20
N PRO A 29 2.40 -13.91 4.77
CA PRO A 29 3.25 -12.94 4.09
C PRO A 29 4.63 -13.55 3.86
N VAL A 30 5.03 -13.61 2.60
CA VAL A 30 6.35 -14.05 2.15
C VAL A 30 7.36 -12.92 2.37
N TRP A 31 6.91 -11.67 2.24
CA TRP A 31 7.76 -10.49 2.43
C TRP A 31 7.84 -10.12 3.91
N GLU A 32 9.06 -10.13 4.46
CA GLU A 32 9.34 -9.75 5.85
C GLU A 32 8.76 -8.35 6.20
N GLU A 33 8.84 -7.40 5.26
CA GLU A 33 8.33 -6.04 5.45
C GLU A 33 6.78 -6.00 5.53
N VAL A 34 6.09 -6.82 4.74
CA VAL A 34 4.61 -6.95 4.80
C VAL A 34 4.20 -7.60 6.12
N ALA A 35 4.90 -8.66 6.54
CA ALA A 35 4.66 -9.30 7.83
C ALA A 35 4.86 -8.31 9.00
N ALA A 36 5.93 -7.52 8.94
CA ALA A 36 6.24 -6.52 9.96
C ALA A 36 5.18 -5.40 9.99
N ASN A 37 4.73 -4.90 8.84
CA ASN A 37 3.67 -3.89 8.79
C ASN A 37 2.33 -4.43 9.29
N LYS A 38 1.96 -5.67 8.92
CA LYS A 38 0.76 -6.34 9.45
C LYS A 38 0.80 -6.48 10.98
N ALA A 39 1.98 -6.69 11.57
CA ALA A 39 2.15 -6.77 13.02
C ALA A 39 2.12 -5.39 13.72
N LYS A 40 2.60 -4.34 13.03
CA LYS A 40 2.64 -2.97 13.57
C LYS A 40 1.35 -2.19 13.38
N GLY A 41 0.63 -2.44 12.30
CA GLY A 41 -0.55 -1.67 11.90
C GLY A 41 -0.22 -0.31 11.26
N ASP A 42 0.99 -0.14 10.71
CA ASP A 42 1.43 1.14 10.13
C ASP A 42 0.71 1.43 8.81
N ALA A 43 0.27 2.68 8.62
CA ALA A 43 -0.31 3.14 7.35
C ALA A 43 0.75 3.28 6.23
N ASP A 44 2.04 3.32 6.58
CA ASP A 44 3.16 3.40 5.66
C ASP A 44 3.83 2.03 5.51
N LEU A 45 3.81 1.48 4.30
CA LEU A 45 4.45 0.23 3.96
C LEU A 45 5.48 0.47 2.86
N SER A 46 6.76 0.36 3.22
CA SER A 46 7.85 0.31 2.25
C SER A 46 8.35 -1.12 2.16
N VAL A 47 8.37 -1.65 0.95
CA VAL A 47 8.99 -2.92 0.61
C VAL A 47 10.17 -2.66 -0.31
N SER A 48 11.34 -3.10 0.15
CA SER A 48 12.62 -3.02 -0.53
C SER A 48 13.24 -4.38 -0.80
N LYS A 49 12.75 -5.44 -0.17
CA LYS A 49 13.25 -6.81 -0.31
C LYS A 49 12.10 -7.77 -0.57
N VAL A 50 12.04 -8.29 -1.79
CA VAL A 50 11.16 -9.42 -2.12
C VAL A 50 11.85 -10.74 -1.82
N GLY A 51 11.04 -11.78 -1.58
CA GLY A 51 11.52 -13.16 -1.61
C GLY A 51 12.02 -13.56 -3.00
N ASP A 52 12.45 -14.81 -3.16
CA ASP A 52 12.95 -15.36 -4.43
C ASP A 52 11.90 -15.37 -5.58
N GLU A 53 10.65 -15.04 -5.26
CA GLU A 53 9.53 -15.01 -6.16
C GLU A 53 9.47 -13.70 -6.96
N LYS A 54 9.21 -13.80 -8.27
CA LYS A 54 9.12 -12.66 -9.18
C LYS A 54 7.76 -11.94 -9.11
N GLU A 55 6.90 -12.34 -8.19
CA GLU A 55 5.52 -11.89 -8.07
C GLU A 55 5.32 -11.08 -6.77
N VAL A 56 4.26 -10.26 -6.75
CA VAL A 56 3.91 -9.47 -5.57
C VAL A 56 3.27 -10.37 -4.53
N ASP A 57 3.70 -10.23 -3.28
CA ASP A 57 3.14 -11.00 -2.16
C ASP A 57 1.62 -10.74 -2.02
N PRO A 58 0.76 -11.76 -2.13
CA PRO A 58 -0.67 -11.58 -2.03
C PRO A 58 -1.12 -11.11 -0.64
N ALA A 59 -0.33 -11.34 0.42
CA ALA A 59 -0.62 -10.85 1.76
C ALA A 59 -0.59 -9.31 1.83
N LEU A 60 0.13 -8.64 0.92
CA LEU A 60 0.16 -7.19 0.81
C LEU A 60 -1.25 -6.60 0.65
N PHE A 61 -2.10 -7.27 -0.13
CA PHE A 61 -3.44 -6.76 -0.45
C PHE A 61 -4.43 -6.85 0.72
N PHE A 62 -4.12 -7.68 1.72
CA PHE A 62 -4.89 -7.78 2.95
C PHE A 62 -4.58 -6.63 3.92
N CYS A 63 -3.52 -5.85 3.68
CA CYS A 63 -3.13 -4.69 4.48
C CYS A 63 -3.99 -3.44 4.14
N THR A 64 -5.32 -3.54 4.25
CA THR A 64 -6.27 -2.48 3.86
C THR A 64 -6.14 -1.15 4.60
N HIS A 65 -5.40 -1.15 5.72
CA HIS A 65 -5.02 0.03 6.50
C HIS A 65 -3.86 0.86 5.91
N VAL A 66 -3.18 0.37 4.87
CA VAL A 66 -2.05 1.07 4.27
C VAL A 66 -2.55 2.21 3.38
N ASN A 67 -2.05 3.41 3.66
CA ASN A 67 -2.32 4.61 2.88
C ASN A 67 -1.15 4.90 1.92
N ASN A 68 0.09 4.64 2.35
CA ASN A 68 1.27 4.88 1.54
C ASN A 68 1.99 3.56 1.30
N LEU A 69 2.02 3.14 0.04
CA LEU A 69 2.71 1.93 -0.39
C LEU A 69 3.89 2.29 -1.27
N LYS A 70 5.08 1.86 -0.87
CA LYS A 70 6.31 2.01 -1.63
C LYS A 70 6.91 0.66 -1.94
N LEU A 71 6.97 0.31 -3.22
CA LEU A 71 7.58 -0.91 -3.72
C LEU A 71 8.83 -0.56 -4.52
N ARG A 72 10.01 -0.81 -3.97
CA ARG A 72 11.29 -0.53 -4.64
C ARG A 72 12.14 -1.80 -4.65
N MET A 73 12.12 -2.53 -5.75
CA MET A 73 12.82 -3.81 -5.81
C MET A 73 14.20 -3.68 -6.46
N PRO A 74 15.29 -4.02 -5.76
CA PRO A 74 16.60 -4.09 -6.39
C PRO A 74 16.58 -5.20 -7.45
N GLN A 75 17.11 -4.88 -8.64
CA GLN A 75 17.15 -5.72 -9.86
C GLN A 75 15.90 -5.74 -10.75
N GLY A 76 14.89 -4.89 -10.51
CA GLY A 76 13.76 -4.76 -11.46
C GLY A 76 13.00 -6.06 -11.66
N VAL A 77 12.88 -6.87 -10.61
CA VAL A 77 12.16 -8.16 -10.64
C VAL A 77 10.66 -7.98 -10.79
N LEU A 78 10.13 -6.84 -10.32
CA LEU A 78 8.72 -6.52 -10.40
C LEU A 78 8.36 -6.08 -11.83
N THR A 79 7.73 -6.99 -12.57
CA THR A 79 7.38 -6.81 -13.99
C THR A 79 5.91 -6.47 -14.23
N SER A 80 5.05 -6.81 -13.28
CA SER A 80 3.64 -6.45 -13.26
C SER A 80 3.13 -6.33 -11.83
N LEU A 81 2.14 -5.47 -11.62
CA LEU A 81 1.33 -5.46 -10.40
C LEU A 81 0.07 -6.32 -10.63
N PRO A 82 -0.34 -7.15 -9.65
CA PRO A 82 -1.56 -7.93 -9.76
C PRO A 82 -2.80 -7.06 -9.49
N GLY A 83 -3.97 -7.51 -9.97
CA GLY A 83 -5.22 -6.75 -9.91
C GLY A 83 -5.81 -6.64 -8.50
N GLU A 84 -5.29 -7.41 -7.55
CA GLU A 84 -5.64 -7.37 -6.14
C GLU A 84 -5.24 -6.06 -5.45
N ILE A 85 -4.45 -5.20 -6.11
CA ILE A 85 -4.12 -3.86 -5.60
C ILE A 85 -5.35 -3.02 -5.26
N LYS A 86 -6.50 -3.26 -5.92
CA LYS A 86 -7.80 -2.63 -5.59
C LYS A 86 -8.28 -2.88 -4.17
N GLN A 87 -7.78 -3.92 -3.49
CA GLN A 87 -8.15 -4.21 -2.10
C GLN A 87 -7.61 -3.15 -1.14
N LEU A 88 -6.56 -2.43 -1.53
CA LEU A 88 -5.98 -1.32 -0.77
C LEU A 88 -6.83 -0.05 -0.93
N ALA A 89 -8.11 -0.11 -0.54
CA ALA A 89 -9.06 0.98 -0.76
C ALA A 89 -8.64 2.29 -0.08
N SER A 90 -7.87 2.23 1.01
CA SER A 90 -7.37 3.41 1.73
C SER A 90 -6.12 4.04 1.10
N LEU A 91 -5.58 3.45 0.03
CA LEU A 91 -4.32 3.87 -0.55
C LEU A 91 -4.41 5.28 -1.15
N THR A 92 -3.58 6.18 -0.67
CA THR A 92 -3.45 7.56 -1.13
C THR A 92 -2.17 7.78 -1.93
N THR A 93 -1.11 7.05 -1.61
CA THR A 93 0.18 7.18 -2.29
C THR A 93 0.70 5.81 -2.71
N LEU A 94 0.98 5.65 -3.99
CA LEU A 94 1.60 4.46 -4.57
C LEU A 94 2.92 4.83 -5.25
N ILE A 95 4.02 4.34 -4.73
CA ILE A 95 5.37 4.54 -5.28
C ILE A 95 5.92 3.19 -5.72
N VAL A 96 5.95 2.93 -7.02
CA VAL A 96 6.53 1.74 -7.65
C VAL A 96 7.68 2.09 -8.58
N SER A 97 8.36 3.21 -8.32
CA SER A 97 9.49 3.69 -9.11
C SER A 97 10.74 2.81 -8.98
N ASN A 98 11.56 2.73 -10.03
CA ASN A 98 12.74 1.85 -10.16
C ASN A 98 12.40 0.34 -10.14
N ASN A 99 11.38 -0.07 -10.88
CA ASN A 99 11.06 -1.47 -11.12
C ASN A 99 11.15 -1.78 -12.63
N ALA A 100 10.67 -2.93 -13.09
CA ALA A 100 10.62 -3.26 -14.52
C ALA A 100 9.17 -3.44 -15.00
N LEU A 101 8.25 -2.66 -14.44
CA LEU A 101 6.84 -2.72 -14.77
C LEU A 101 6.64 -2.43 -16.25
N ARG A 102 5.97 -3.33 -16.97
CA ARG A 102 5.62 -3.15 -18.39
C ARG A 102 4.23 -2.59 -18.61
N ARG A 103 3.34 -2.85 -17.67
CA ARG A 103 1.95 -2.40 -17.67
C ARG A 103 1.48 -2.16 -16.24
N LEU A 104 0.53 -1.25 -16.09
CA LEU A 104 -0.22 -1.08 -14.85
C LEU A 104 -1.56 -1.85 -14.98
N PRO A 105 -2.05 -2.49 -13.91
CA PRO A 105 -3.36 -3.14 -13.90
C PRO A 105 -4.48 -2.10 -13.97
N GLU A 106 -5.58 -2.44 -14.65
CA GLU A 106 -6.78 -1.59 -14.71
C GLU A 106 -7.44 -1.45 -13.34
N GLU A 107 -7.23 -2.43 -12.46
CA GLU A 107 -7.72 -2.41 -11.08
C GLU A 107 -7.08 -1.30 -10.23
N LEU A 108 -5.97 -0.71 -10.66
CA LEU A 108 -5.41 0.49 -10.02
C LEU A 108 -6.40 1.66 -10.09
N LEU A 109 -7.26 1.69 -11.11
CA LEU A 109 -8.31 2.69 -11.30
C LEU A 109 -9.42 2.61 -10.26
N SER A 110 -9.55 1.47 -9.55
CA SER A 110 -10.50 1.33 -8.44
C SER A 110 -10.06 2.05 -7.16
N LEU A 111 -8.85 2.61 -7.13
CA LEU A 111 -8.30 3.32 -5.97
C LEU A 111 -8.76 4.78 -5.97
N GLU A 112 -10.04 4.99 -5.63
CA GLU A 112 -10.69 6.32 -5.66
C GLU A 112 -10.00 7.38 -4.77
N HIS A 113 -9.24 6.95 -3.77
CA HIS A 113 -8.52 7.82 -2.84
C HIS A 113 -7.05 8.05 -3.23
N LEU A 114 -6.57 7.48 -4.34
CA LEU A 114 -5.20 7.62 -4.77
C LEU A 114 -4.94 9.06 -5.25
N LYS A 115 -4.00 9.72 -4.60
CA LYS A 115 -3.57 11.10 -4.88
C LYS A 115 -2.23 11.16 -5.58
N ASN A 116 -1.31 10.27 -5.19
CA ASN A 116 0.06 10.28 -5.65
C ASN A 116 0.41 8.93 -6.27
N LEU A 117 0.70 8.92 -7.57
CA LEU A 117 1.12 7.72 -8.29
C LEU A 117 2.49 7.96 -8.93
N GLU A 118 3.52 7.29 -8.41
CA GLU A 118 4.87 7.34 -8.95
C GLU A 118 5.27 5.98 -9.49
N PHE A 119 5.59 5.90 -10.78
CA PHE A 119 6.10 4.71 -11.44
C PHE A 119 7.28 5.07 -12.36
N ALA A 120 8.09 6.03 -11.96
CA ALA A 120 9.26 6.46 -12.71
C ALA A 120 10.33 5.36 -12.82
N ASP A 121 11.19 5.42 -13.83
CA ASP A 121 12.25 4.43 -14.09
C ASP A 121 11.66 2.99 -14.19
N ASN A 122 10.63 2.82 -15.02
CA ASN A 122 10.02 1.53 -15.36
C ASN A 122 10.01 1.33 -16.89
N ALA A 123 9.37 0.26 -17.36
CA ALA A 123 9.23 -0.06 -18.79
C ALA A 123 7.78 0.03 -19.26
N VAL A 124 6.95 0.88 -18.63
CA VAL A 124 5.50 0.93 -18.91
C VAL A 124 5.28 1.42 -20.34
N GLU A 125 4.60 0.61 -21.14
CA GLU A 125 4.37 0.87 -22.57
C GLU A 125 3.11 1.71 -22.81
N SER A 126 2.06 1.47 -22.03
CA SER A 126 0.81 2.21 -22.07
C SER A 126 0.22 2.38 -20.67
N LEU A 127 -0.56 3.43 -20.49
CA LEU A 127 -1.42 3.63 -19.32
C LEU A 127 -2.83 3.09 -19.65
N PRO A 128 -3.60 2.65 -18.65
CA PRO A 128 -5.00 2.28 -18.87
C PRO A 128 -5.80 3.50 -19.37
N GLU A 129 -6.76 3.27 -20.28
CA GLU A 129 -7.54 4.34 -20.93
C GLU A 129 -8.37 5.15 -19.91
N ASP A 130 -8.80 4.50 -18.83
CA ASP A 130 -9.64 5.10 -17.79
C ASP A 130 -8.84 5.69 -16.61
N MET A 131 -7.57 6.09 -16.82
CA MET A 131 -6.82 6.89 -15.81
C MET A 131 -7.54 8.17 -15.39
N SER A 132 -8.52 8.62 -16.18
CA SER A 132 -9.39 9.76 -15.86
C SER A 132 -10.37 9.48 -14.71
N ASP A 133 -10.64 8.22 -14.40
CA ASP A 133 -11.55 7.82 -13.31
C ASP A 133 -10.93 8.03 -11.91
N LEU A 134 -9.60 8.20 -11.85
CA LEU A 134 -8.90 8.55 -10.61
C LEU A 134 -9.09 10.05 -10.30
N GLU A 135 -10.29 10.44 -9.91
CA GLU A 135 -10.65 11.85 -9.64
C GLU A 135 -9.80 12.50 -8.54
N SER A 136 -9.31 11.70 -7.59
CA SER A 136 -8.45 12.18 -6.50
C SER A 136 -6.98 12.34 -6.89
N LEU A 137 -6.57 11.93 -8.10
CA LEU A 137 -5.17 11.89 -8.49
C LEU A 137 -4.63 13.31 -8.72
N GLU A 138 -3.70 13.72 -7.86
CA GLU A 138 -3.09 15.04 -7.86
C GLU A 138 -1.72 15.02 -8.55
N VAL A 139 -0.95 13.95 -8.36
CA VAL A 139 0.43 13.83 -8.83
C VAL A 139 0.65 12.49 -9.51
N VAL A 140 1.17 12.55 -10.74
CA VAL A 140 1.60 11.38 -11.49
C VAL A 140 3.04 11.57 -11.96
N ASP A 141 3.94 10.71 -11.49
CA ASP A 141 5.31 10.63 -12.02
C ASP A 141 5.48 9.38 -12.88
N ALA A 142 5.52 9.61 -14.18
CA ALA A 142 5.72 8.59 -15.21
C ALA A 142 7.09 8.71 -15.90
N CYS A 143 8.04 9.45 -15.33
CA CYS A 143 9.32 9.72 -15.96
C CYS A 143 10.09 8.44 -16.30
N ARG A 144 10.83 8.45 -17.42
CA ARG A 144 11.67 7.30 -17.85
C ARG A 144 10.90 5.99 -17.97
N ASN A 145 9.71 6.06 -18.57
CA ASN A 145 8.96 4.90 -19.06
C ASN A 145 9.05 4.79 -20.59
N ARG A 146 8.33 3.82 -21.17
CA ARG A 146 8.21 3.62 -22.62
C ARG A 146 6.87 4.12 -23.17
N LEU A 147 6.22 5.02 -22.43
CA LEU A 147 4.93 5.60 -22.79
C LEU A 147 5.05 6.35 -24.12
N GLY A 148 4.25 5.95 -25.11
CA GLY A 148 4.12 6.67 -26.38
C GLY A 148 5.12 6.28 -27.47
N SER A 149 5.89 5.21 -27.32
CA SER A 149 6.63 4.62 -28.45
C SER A 149 5.81 3.52 -29.12
N ALA A 150 4.71 3.90 -29.79
CA ALA A 150 4.16 3.07 -30.85
C ALA A 150 5.11 3.20 -32.06
N GLU A 151 5.87 2.15 -32.35
CA GLU A 151 6.36 1.91 -33.72
C GLU A 151 5.26 1.26 -34.56
#